data_AF-A0A354HVX8-F1
#
_entry.id   AF-A0A354HVX8-F1
#
_cell.length_a   1.000
_cell.length_b   1.000
_cell.length_c   1.000
_cell.angle_alpha   90.00
_cell.angle_beta   90.00
_cell.angle_gamma   90.00
#
_symmetry.space_group_name_H-M   'P 1'
#
loop_
_entity.id
_entity.type
_entity.pdbx_description
1 polymer ?
#
loop_
_entity_poly.entity_id
_entity_poly.type
_entity_poly.pdbx_seq_one_letter_code
_entity_poly.pdbx_strand_id
1 'polypeptide(L)'
;MMKENTLAKSAIIVIALTMASKVLGFGREMVVAALFGATALTDAYNMAVTIPTLLYSGVAASISSVFIPVYDRFRKQKRDKALVYRFILVGFCITVLIFAVPIGF
;
A
#
# COMPACT_ATOMS: atom_id res chain seq x y z
N MET A 1 -15.84 -24.39 -8.41
CA MET A 1 -15.02 -24.58 -7.20
C MET A 1 -13.61 -24.09 -7.51
N MET A 2 -13.23 -22.91 -6.99
CA MET A 2 -11.85 -22.44 -7.14
C MET A 2 -10.95 -23.27 -6.23
N LYS A 3 -9.87 -23.81 -6.79
CA LYS A 3 -8.95 -24.74 -6.12
C LYS A 3 -8.38 -24.07 -4.86
N GLU A 4 -8.65 -24.59 -3.66
CA GLU A 4 -8.20 -23.98 -2.38
C GLU A 4 -6.69 -23.67 -2.35
N ASN A 5 -5.89 -24.48 -3.07
CA ASN A 5 -4.46 -24.25 -3.27
C ASN A 5 -4.10 -22.90 -3.93
N THR A 6 -4.99 -22.29 -4.74
CA THR A 6 -4.70 -20.99 -5.39
C THR A 6 -4.91 -19.78 -4.47
N LEU A 7 -5.89 -19.83 -3.56
CA LEU A 7 -6.10 -18.77 -2.57
C LEU A 7 -4.97 -18.76 -1.54
N ALA A 8 -4.62 -19.93 -1.00
CA ALA A 8 -3.53 -20.07 -0.04
C ALA A 8 -2.18 -19.62 -0.63
N LYS A 9 -1.85 -20.06 -1.86
CA LYS A 9 -0.62 -19.59 -2.54
C LYS A 9 -0.61 -18.08 -2.75
N SER A 10 -1.72 -17.48 -3.18
CA SER A 10 -1.79 -16.03 -3.42
C SER A 10 -1.65 -15.25 -2.12
N ALA A 11 -2.31 -15.69 -1.04
CA ALA A 11 -2.19 -15.07 0.28
C ALA A 11 -0.76 -15.13 0.81
N ILE A 12 -0.09 -16.28 0.70
CA ILE A 12 1.32 -16.45 1.12
C ILE A 12 2.24 -15.50 0.35
N ILE A 13 2.06 -15.37 -0.97
CA ILE A 13 2.86 -14.44 -1.79
C ILE A 13 2.66 -12.99 -1.33
N VAL A 14 1.41 -12.57 -1.08
CA VAL A 14 1.11 -11.20 -0.62
C VAL A 14 1.72 -10.95 0.77
N ILE A 15 1.61 -11.90 1.69
CA ILE A 15 2.22 -11.80 3.03
C ILE A 15 3.74 -11.69 2.91
N ALA A 16 4.38 -12.53 2.10
CA ALA A 16 5.83 -12.50 1.89
C ALA A 16 6.29 -11.16 1.29
N LEU A 17 5.59 -10.64 0.28
CA LEU A 17 5.87 -9.33 -0.30
C LEU A 17 5.67 -8.18 0.71
N THR A 18 4.63 -8.28 1.54
CA THR A 18 4.36 -7.28 2.59
C THR A 18 5.46 -7.28 3.64
N MET A 19 5.91 -8.46 4.08
CA MET A 19 7.01 -8.62 5.02
C MET A 19 8.31 -8.06 4.45
N ALA A 20 8.63 -8.38 3.19
CA ALA A 20 9.82 -7.85 2.52
C ALA A 20 9.80 -6.30 2.46
N SER A 21 8.64 -5.71 2.15
CA SER A 21 8.46 -4.25 2.14
C SER A 21 8.65 -3.63 3.54
N LYS A 22 8.17 -4.31 4.60
CA LYS A 22 8.38 -3.86 5.98
C LYS A 22 9.85 -3.93 6.39
N VAL A 23 10.59 -4.96 5.98
CA VAL A 23 12.03 -5.09 6.27
C VAL A 23 12.82 -3.95 5.60
N LEU A 24 12.50 -3.62 4.34
CA LEU A 24 13.12 -2.49 3.64
C LEU A 24 12.82 -1.15 4.34
N GLY A 25 11.56 -0.94 4.76
CA GLY A 25 11.16 0.24 5.52
C GLY A 25 11.86 0.35 6.89
N PHE A 26 12.00 -0.77 7.58
CA PHE A 26 12.74 -0.85 8.84
C PHE A 26 14.22 -0.55 8.64
N GLY A 27 14.84 -1.06 7.56
CA GLY A 27 16.21 -0.72 7.20
C GLY A 27 16.40 0.78 6.96
N ARG A 28 15.46 1.44 6.27
CA ARG A 28 15.45 2.90 6.12
C ARG A 28 15.44 3.61 7.48
N GLU A 29 14.57 3.20 8.39
CA GLU A 29 14.48 3.79 9.74
C GLU A 29 15.76 3.56 10.56
N MET A 30 16.38 2.39 10.45
CA MET A 30 17.69 2.12 11.09
C MET A 30 18.79 3.04 10.56
N VAL A 31 18.85 3.29 9.25
CA VAL A 31 19.86 4.19 8.66
C VAL A 31 19.65 5.63 9.13
N VAL A 32 18.40 6.10 9.15
CA VAL A 32 18.07 7.44 9.68
C VAL A 32 18.46 7.55 11.15
N ALA A 33 18.13 6.54 11.97
CA ALA A 33 18.49 6.50 13.38
C ALA A 33 20.01 6.44 13.61
N ALA A 34 20.76 5.72 12.77
CA ALA A 34 22.21 5.61 12.87
C ALA A 34 22.93 6.91 12.48
N LEU A 35 22.42 7.65 11.49
CA LEU A 35 23.03 8.90 11.01
C LEU A 35 22.64 10.11 11.87
N PHE A 36 21.38 10.21 12.29
CA PHE A 36 20.84 11.39 12.97
C PHE A 36 20.56 11.20 14.46
N GLY A 37 20.56 9.97 14.96
CA GLY A 37 20.34 9.65 16.38
C GLY A 37 18.99 10.12 16.92
N ALA A 38 18.85 10.11 18.25
CA ALA A 38 17.71 10.70 18.95
C ALA A 38 17.95 12.22 19.16
N THR A 39 17.89 12.98 18.08
CA THR A 39 18.04 14.45 18.09
C THR A 39 16.70 15.12 17.81
N ALA A 40 16.57 16.40 18.17
CA ALA A 40 15.35 17.19 17.90
C ALA A 40 15.01 17.26 16.40
N LEU A 41 16.00 17.12 15.51
CA LEU A 41 15.80 17.04 14.06
C LEU A 41 15.11 15.73 13.64
N THR A 42 15.52 14.59 14.21
CA THR A 42 14.88 13.29 13.94
C THR A 42 13.44 13.26 14.43
N ASP A 43 13.15 13.90 15.56
CA ASP A 43 11.79 13.99 16.10
C ASP A 43 10.89 14.86 15.22
N ALA A 44 11.38 16.02 14.79
CA ALA A 44 10.68 16.89 13.83
C ALA A 44 10.44 16.18 12.48
N TYR A 45 11.42 15.43 11.97
CA TYR A 45 11.29 14.60 10.77
C TYR A 45 10.21 13.53 10.94
N ASN A 46 10.23 12.79 12.06
CA ASN A 46 9.22 11.77 12.34
C ASN A 46 7.81 12.36 12.45
N MET A 47 7.65 13.52 13.10
CA MET A 47 6.37 14.24 13.14
C MET A 47 5.90 14.66 11.73
N ALA A 48 6.81 15.18 10.91
CA ALA A 48 6.51 15.58 9.53
C ALA A 48 6.06 14.41 8.65
N VAL A 49 6.65 13.22 8.82
CA VAL A 49 6.25 12.01 8.09
C VAL A 49 4.96 11.38 8.65
N THR A 50 4.73 11.50 9.96
CA THR A 50 3.58 10.87 10.63
C THR A 50 2.25 11.51 10.22
N ILE A 51 2.17 12.84 10.15
CA ILE A 51 0.91 13.54 9.84
C ILE A 51 0.33 13.09 8.49
N PRO A 52 1.09 13.10 7.37
CA PRO A 52 0.60 12.57 6.09
C PRO A 52 0.29 11.08 6.15
N THR A 53 1.10 10.30 6.86
CA THR A 53 0.93 8.84 6.97
C THR A 53 -0.40 8.48 7.65
N LEU A 54 -0.78 9.23 8.68
CA LEU A 54 -2.07 9.06 9.36
C LEU A 54 -3.24 9.33 8.42
N LEU A 55 -3.19 10.43 7.66
CA LEU A 55 -4.21 10.76 6.65
C LEU A 55 -4.30 9.67 5.57
N TYR A 56 -3.16 9.12 5.16
CA TYR A 56 -3.10 8.04 4.17
C TYR A 56 -3.75 6.74 4.68
N SER A 57 -3.57 6.40 5.97
CA SER A 57 -4.04 5.13 6.52
C SER A 57 -5.56 4.93 6.33
N GLY A 58 -6.36 6.01 6.42
CA GLY A 58 -7.79 5.97 6.17
C GLY A 58 -8.15 5.72 4.70
N VAL A 59 -7.36 6.27 3.76
CA VAL A 59 -7.55 6.04 2.31
C VAL A 59 -7.21 4.59 1.98
N ALA A 60 -6.11 4.06 2.51
CA ALA A 60 -5.72 2.65 2.33
C ALA A 60 -6.79 1.68 2.87
N ALA A 61 -7.38 1.99 4.04
CA ALA A 61 -8.49 1.24 4.60
C ALA A 61 -9.74 1.29 3.71
N SER A 62 -10.02 2.44 3.09
CA SER A 62 -11.15 2.62 2.17
C SER A 62 -11.01 1.78 0.89
N ILE A 63 -9.78 1.61 0.37
CA ILE A 63 -9.50 0.74 -0.77
C ILE A 63 -9.82 -0.73 -0.42
N SER A 64 -9.35 -1.19 0.74
CA SER A 64 -9.53 -2.59 1.15
C SER A 64 -10.99 -2.95 1.43
N SER A 65 -11.75 -2.01 2.01
CA SER A 65 -13.13 -2.23 2.44
C SER A 65 -14.19 -1.92 1.38
N VAL A 66 -13.98 -0.94 0.50
CA VAL A 66 -14.97 -0.51 -0.51
C VAL A 66 -14.52 -0.85 -1.93
N PHE A 67 -13.27 -0.58 -2.28
CA PHE A 67 -12.80 -0.70 -3.67
C PHE A 67 -12.69 -2.16 -4.14
N ILE A 68 -12.08 -3.04 -3.32
CA ILE A 68 -11.95 -4.48 -3.63
C ILE A 68 -13.30 -5.18 -3.88
N PRO A 69 -14.31 -5.07 -3.00
CA PRO A 69 -15.60 -5.74 -3.23
C PRO A 69 -16.40 -5.12 -4.39
N VAL A 70 -16.24 -3.82 -4.66
CA VAL A 70 -16.83 -3.19 -5.84
C VAL A 70 -16.20 -3.74 -7.12
N TYR A 71 -14.86 -3.86 -7.17
CA TYR A 71 -14.15 -4.48 -8.27
C TYR A 71 -14.57 -5.94 -8.50
N ASP A 72 -14.69 -6.75 -7.45
CA ASP A 72 -15.11 -8.15 -7.56
C ASP A 72 -16.54 -8.27 -8.13
N ARG A 73 -17.46 -7.37 -7.74
CA ARG A 73 -18.80 -7.30 -8.33
C ARG A 73 -18.77 -6.98 -9.83
N PHE A 74 -18.00 -5.97 -10.25
CA PHE A 74 -17.87 -5.64 -11.67
C PHE A 74 -17.25 -6.77 -12.49
N ARG A 75 -16.22 -7.43 -11.95
CA ARG A 75 -15.57 -8.58 -12.59
C ARG A 75 -16.53 -9.75 -12.79
N LYS A 76 -17.36 -10.07 -11.80
CA LYS A 76 -18.32 -11.19 -11.85
C LYS A 76 -19.47 -10.93 -12.82
N GLN A 77 -19.91 -9.69 -12.99
CA GLN A 77 -21.00 -9.33 -13.89
C GLN A 77 -20.63 -9.39 -15.38
N LYS A 78 -19.41 -9.84 -15.76
CA LYS A 78 -18.88 -9.84 -17.13
C LYS A 78 -19.06 -8.49 -17.85
N ARG A 79 -19.16 -7.38 -17.10
CA ARG A 79 -19.18 -6.05 -17.71
C ARG A 79 -17.82 -5.81 -18.35
N ASP A 80 -17.89 -5.11 -19.48
CA ASP A 80 -16.82 -4.67 -20.36
C ASP A 80 -15.39 -4.78 -19.77
N LYS A 81 -14.53 -5.63 -20.38
CA LYS A 81 -13.14 -5.84 -19.92
C LYS A 81 -12.36 -4.52 -19.87
N ALA A 82 -12.73 -3.55 -20.71
CA ALA A 82 -12.17 -2.21 -20.73
C ALA A 82 -12.43 -1.42 -19.43
N LEU A 83 -13.61 -1.58 -18.81
CA LEU A 83 -13.94 -0.92 -17.54
C LEU A 83 -13.13 -1.49 -16.39
N VAL A 84 -12.92 -2.81 -16.38
CA VAL A 84 -12.10 -3.50 -15.38
C VAL A 84 -10.64 -3.04 -15.45
N TYR A 85 -10.07 -2.94 -16.66
CA TYR A 85 -8.70 -2.44 -16.85
C TYR A 85 -8.55 -0.99 -16.40
N ARG A 86 -9.51 -0.12 -16.76
CA ARG A 86 -9.53 1.28 -16.30
C ARG A 86 -9.59 1.39 -14.78
N PHE A 87 -10.38 0.55 -14.11
CA PHE A 87 -10.46 0.51 -12.65
C PHE A 87 -9.11 0.13 -12.01
N ILE A 88 -8.44 -0.89 -12.54
CA ILE A 88 -7.12 -1.32 -12.04
C ILE A 88 -6.08 -0.22 -12.29
N LEU A 89 -6.08 0.40 -13.47
CA LEU A 89 -5.15 1.47 -13.82
C LEU A 89 -5.31 2.68 -12.90
N VAL A 90 -6.56 3.10 -12.63
CA VAL A 90 -6.85 4.20 -11.69
C VAL A 90 -6.39 3.84 -10.28
N GLY A 91 -6.69 2.63 -9.79
CA GLY A 91 -6.20 2.16 -8.49
C GLY A 91 -4.68 2.18 -8.40
N PHE A 92 -3.99 1.71 -9.44
CA PHE A 92 -2.53 1.72 -9.52
C PHE A 92 -1.96 3.14 -9.58
N CYS A 93 -2.53 4.05 -10.37
CA CYS A 93 -2.13 5.45 -10.42
C CYS A 93 -2.30 6.15 -9.06
N ILE A 94 -3.40 5.88 -8.35
CA ILE A 94 -3.63 6.40 -7.01
C ILE A 94 -2.56 5.87 -6.06
N THR A 95 -2.25 4.57 -6.10
CA THR A 95 -1.18 3.99 -5.29
C THR A 95 0.19 4.63 -5.60
N VAL A 96 0.55 4.76 -6.87
CA VAL A 96 1.84 5.36 -7.29
C VAL A 96 1.94 6.83 -6.89
N LEU A 97 0.90 7.63 -7.11
CA LEU A 97 0.87 9.03 -6.67
C LEU A 97 1.06 9.14 -5.16
N ILE A 98 0.43 8.24 -4.40
CA ILE A 98 0.54 8.25 -2.95
C ILE A 98 1.93 7.81 -2.46
N PHE A 99 2.57 6.83 -3.11
CA PHE A 99 3.95 6.44 -2.78
C PHE A 99 4.99 7.48 -3.23
N ALA A 100 4.70 8.29 -4.25
CA ALA A 100 5.59 9.37 -4.69
C ALA A 100 5.67 10.53 -3.67
N VAL A 101 4.59 10.81 -2.94
CA VAL A 101 4.53 11.89 -1.94
C VAL A 101 5.54 11.71 -0.78
N PRO A 102 5.68 10.53 -0.14
CA PRO A 102 6.67 10.31 0.91
C PRO A 102 8.09 10.04 0.39
N ILE A 103 8.28 9.82 -0.92
CA ILE A 103 9.62 9.67 -1.54
C ILE A 103 10.16 11.05 -2.00
N GLY A 104 9.28 12.03 -2.24
CA GLY A 104 9.61 13.39 -2.65
C GLY A 104 9.86 14.38 -1.51
N PHE A 105 9.95 13.92 -0.26
CA PHE A 105 10.33 14.71 0.92
C PHE A 105 11.52 14.07 1.63
#